data_AF-A0A1A9RMA2-F1
#
_entry.id   AF-A0A1A9RMA2-F1
#
_cell.length_a   1.000
_cell.length_b   1.000
_cell.length_c   1.000
_cell.angle_alpha   90.00
_cell.angle_beta   90.00
_cell.angle_gamma   90.00
#
_symmetry.space_group_name_H-M   'P 1'
#
loop_
_entity.id
_entity.type
_entity.pdbx_description
1 polymer ?
#
loop_
_entity_poly.entity_id
_entity_poly.type
_entity_poly.pdbx_seq_one_letter_code
_entity_poly.pdbx_strand_id
1 'polypeptide(L)'
;MRNNIGMRAVVLAATMLLGACSAAEFWNGEYAGRAALRSSRNKETAFYAAESPQAKATRVQNSRLCWSETNRTHAADAARWDVAYDRCMRRRGTPMWADDMGQ
;
A
#
# COMPACT_ATOMS: atom_id res chain seq x y z
N MET A 1 27.20 51.33 -8.32
CA MET A 1 27.12 49.88 -8.05
C MET A 1 26.62 49.59 -6.62
N ARG A 2 25.47 50.16 -6.21
CA ARG A 2 24.98 50.09 -4.83
C ARG A 2 23.50 49.66 -4.82
N ASN A 3 23.23 48.44 -5.27
CA ASN A 3 21.94 47.77 -5.06
C ASN A 3 21.98 46.24 -5.25
N ASN A 4 23.17 45.65 -5.46
CA ASN A 4 23.27 44.23 -5.84
C ASN A 4 23.29 43.30 -4.61
N ILE A 5 23.79 43.77 -3.46
CA ILE A 5 23.94 42.94 -2.25
C ILE A 5 22.58 42.66 -1.57
N GLY A 6 21.73 43.69 -1.40
CA GLY A 6 20.41 43.51 -0.80
C GLY A 6 19.51 42.61 -1.65
N MET A 7 19.52 42.78 -2.98
CA MET A 7 18.74 41.93 -3.88
C MET A 7 19.23 40.48 -3.89
N ARG A 8 20.56 40.25 -3.83
CA ARG A 8 21.12 38.89 -3.68
C ARG A 8 20.72 38.24 -2.37
N ALA A 9 20.71 38.98 -1.26
CA ALA A 9 20.28 38.47 0.04
C ALA A 9 18.80 38.08 0.04
N VAL A 10 17.93 38.88 -0.58
CA VAL A 10 16.49 38.57 -0.71
C VAL A 10 16.28 37.33 -1.57
N VAL A 11 16.98 37.20 -2.70
CA VAL A 11 16.89 36.00 -3.56
C VAL A 11 17.36 34.77 -2.81
N LEU A 12 18.47 34.84 -2.06
CA LEU A 12 18.95 33.72 -1.24
C LEU A 12 17.92 33.31 -0.18
N ALA A 13 17.39 34.28 0.57
CA ALA A 13 16.36 34.01 1.58
C ALA A 13 15.11 33.36 0.98
N ALA A 14 14.63 33.85 -0.17
CA ALA A 14 13.50 33.27 -0.87
C ALA A 14 13.79 31.83 -1.32
N THR A 15 14.97 31.55 -1.89
CA THR A 15 15.34 30.19 -2.30
C THR A 15 15.46 29.22 -1.13
N MET A 16 15.98 29.67 0.02
CA MET A 16 16.05 28.86 1.24
C MET A 16 14.67 28.53 1.79
N LEU A 17 13.77 29.52 1.83
CA LEU A 17 12.39 29.33 2.31
C LEU A 17 11.60 28.38 1.40
N LEU A 18 11.69 28.58 0.08
CA LEU A 18 11.04 27.68 -0.88
C LEU A 18 11.61 26.26 -0.79
N GLY A 19 12.93 26.11 -0.68
CA GLY A 19 13.57 24.81 -0.48
C GLY A 19 13.15 24.12 0.81
N ALA A 20 12.98 24.88 1.90
CA ALA A 20 12.50 24.36 3.18
C ALA A 20 11.04 23.89 3.10
N CYS A 21 10.16 24.63 2.42
CA CYS A 21 8.78 24.21 2.18
C CYS A 21 8.72 22.93 1.35
N SER A 22 9.44 22.86 0.23
CA SER A 22 9.47 21.65 -0.61
C SER A 22 10.01 20.42 0.14
N ALA A 23 11.04 20.60 0.97
CA ALA A 23 11.58 19.52 1.80
C ALA A 23 10.57 19.06 2.87
N ALA A 24 9.84 19.99 3.48
CA ALA A 24 8.81 19.67 4.47
C ALA A 24 7.61 18.93 3.83
N GLU A 25 7.15 19.37 2.66
CA GLU A 25 6.08 18.70 1.91
C GLU A 25 6.48 17.28 1.52
N PHE A 26 7.71 17.09 0.99
CA PHE A 26 8.24 15.78 0.67
C PHE A 26 8.29 14.86 1.90
N TRP A 27 8.84 15.35 3.01
CA TRP A 27 8.97 14.58 4.24
C TRP A 27 7.61 14.22 4.84
N ASN A 28 6.68 15.18 4.89
CA ASN A 28 5.33 14.95 5.38
C ASN A 28 4.57 13.97 4.47
N GLY A 29 4.73 14.07 3.15
CA GLY A 29 4.15 13.15 2.19
C GLY A 29 4.67 11.72 2.37
N GLU A 30 5.97 11.54 2.54
CA GLU A 30 6.60 10.24 2.80
C GLU A 30 6.08 9.62 4.12
N TYR A 31 5.99 10.41 5.19
CA TYR A 31 5.42 9.93 6.46
C TYR A 31 3.94 9.59 6.35
N ALA A 32 3.15 10.42 5.66
CA ALA A 32 1.74 10.15 5.41
C ALA A 32 1.54 8.86 4.60
N GLY A 33 2.35 8.65 3.56
CA GLY A 33 2.35 7.42 2.76
C GLY A 33 2.68 6.19 3.60
N ARG A 34 3.74 6.25 4.42
CA ARG A 34 4.10 5.16 5.34
C ARG A 34 3.01 4.88 6.39
N ALA A 35 2.39 5.93 6.92
CA ALA A 35 1.28 5.81 7.87
C ALA A 35 0.06 5.15 7.22
N ALA A 36 -0.29 5.53 5.99
CA ALA A 36 -1.38 4.92 5.23
C ALA A 36 -1.12 3.44 4.93
N LEU A 37 0.10 3.10 4.49
CA LEU A 37 0.51 1.70 4.27
C LEU A 37 0.42 0.88 5.56
N ARG A 38 0.92 1.41 6.67
CA ARG A 38 0.84 0.75 7.98
C ARG A 38 -0.61 0.55 8.41
N SER A 39 -1.46 1.56 8.22
CA SER A 39 -2.89 1.47 8.54
C SER A 39 -3.55 0.36 7.74
N SER A 40 -3.32 0.29 6.42
CA SER A 40 -3.85 -0.75 5.54
C SER A 40 -3.43 -2.16 6.01
N ARG A 41 -2.14 -2.35 6.30
CA ARG A 41 -1.61 -3.63 6.81
C ARG A 41 -2.20 -4.03 8.16
N ASN A 42 -2.42 -3.07 9.05
CA ASN A 42 -3.04 -3.32 10.35
C ASN A 42 -4.49 -3.78 10.20
N LYS A 43 -5.25 -3.16 9.29
CA LYS A 43 -6.64 -3.54 9.03
C LYS A 43 -6.73 -4.92 8.39
N GLU A 44 -5.88 -5.22 7.40
CA GLU A 44 -5.77 -6.57 6.81
C GLU A 44 -5.46 -7.63 7.90
N THR A 45 -4.52 -7.33 8.79
CA THR A 45 -4.16 -8.22 9.89
C THR A 45 -5.35 -8.42 10.83
N ALA A 46 -6.08 -7.35 11.17
CA ALA A 46 -7.26 -7.42 12.03
C ALA A 46 -8.38 -8.26 11.41
N PHE A 47 -8.63 -8.09 10.10
CA PHE A 47 -9.62 -8.87 9.35
C PHE A 47 -9.37 -10.37 9.48
N TYR A 48 -8.15 -10.84 9.19
CA TYR A 48 -7.83 -12.26 9.31
C TYR A 48 -7.66 -12.74 10.76
N ALA A 49 -7.37 -11.84 11.71
CA ALA A 49 -7.32 -12.18 13.13
C ALA A 49 -8.72 -12.41 13.74
N ALA A 50 -9.76 -11.81 13.16
CA ALA A 50 -11.15 -11.98 13.58
C ALA A 50 -11.79 -13.29 13.06
N GLU A 51 -11.11 -14.06 12.20
CA GLU A 51 -11.61 -15.33 11.68
C GLU A 51 -11.80 -16.37 12.80
N SER A 52 -12.90 -17.12 12.73
CA SER A 52 -13.05 -18.33 13.55
C SER A 52 -11.98 -19.38 13.19
N PRO A 53 -11.61 -20.29 14.11
CA PRO A 53 -10.65 -21.35 13.81
C PRO A 53 -11.05 -22.20 12.59
N GLN A 54 -12.36 -22.45 12.43
CA GLN A 54 -12.89 -23.18 11.29
C GLN A 54 -12.74 -22.41 9.97
N ALA A 55 -13.09 -21.11 9.97
CA ALA A 55 -12.92 -20.25 8.79
C ALA A 55 -11.44 -20.16 8.37
N LYS A 56 -10.53 -20.00 9.35
CA LYS A 56 -9.09 -19.98 9.11
C LYS A 56 -8.58 -21.28 8.49
N ALA A 57 -9.05 -22.44 8.98
CA ALA A 57 -8.69 -23.74 8.43
C ALA A 57 -9.15 -23.88 6.97
N THR A 58 -10.40 -23.50 6.68
CA THR A 58 -10.95 -23.47 5.32
C THR A 58 -10.14 -22.55 4.41
N ARG A 59 -9.79 -21.33 4.87
CA ARG A 59 -8.94 -20.40 4.11
C ARG A 59 -7.58 -21.00 3.79
N VAL A 60 -6.91 -21.64 4.75
CA VAL A 60 -5.60 -22.29 4.54
C VAL A 60 -5.70 -23.41 3.50
N GLN A 61 -6.76 -24.24 3.58
CA GLN A 61 -7.00 -25.29 2.58
C GLN A 61 -7.23 -24.69 1.19
N ASN A 62 -8.11 -23.71 1.08
CA ASN A 62 -8.42 -23.05 -0.19
C ASN A 62 -7.21 -22.34 -0.78
N SER A 63 -6.39 -21.68 0.05
CA SER A 63 -5.14 -21.03 -0.35
C SER A 63 -4.19 -22.01 -1.03
N ARG A 64 -4.01 -23.22 -0.47
CA ARG A 64 -3.16 -24.26 -1.07
C ARG A 64 -3.69 -24.73 -2.43
N LEU A 65 -5.00 -24.96 -2.53
CA LEU A 65 -5.63 -25.38 -3.78
C LEU A 65 -5.51 -24.29 -4.85
N CYS A 66 -5.79 -23.04 -4.48
CA CYS A 66 -5.74 -21.90 -5.38
C CYS A 66 -4.33 -21.56 -5.82
N TRP A 67 -3.35 -21.68 -4.93
CA TRP A 67 -1.94 -21.56 -5.29
C TRP A 67 -1.60 -22.58 -6.39
N SER A 68 -1.91 -23.87 -6.17
CA SER A 68 -1.64 -24.93 -7.14
C SER A 68 -2.33 -24.67 -8.50
N GLU A 69 -3.60 -24.26 -8.49
CA GLU A 69 -4.38 -23.97 -9.71
C GLU A 69 -3.80 -22.79 -10.50
N THR A 70 -3.29 -21.77 -9.82
CA THR A 70 -2.88 -20.50 -10.44
C THR A 70 -1.37 -20.34 -10.60
N ASN A 71 -0.55 -21.25 -10.05
CA ASN A 71 0.91 -21.12 -9.99
C ASN A 71 1.57 -20.87 -11.36
N ARG A 72 1.00 -21.43 -12.44
CA ARG A 72 1.49 -21.18 -13.81
C ARG A 72 1.39 -19.71 -14.21
N THR A 73 0.33 -19.02 -13.78
CA THR A 73 0.15 -17.58 -14.00
C THR A 73 1.14 -16.77 -13.16
N HIS A 74 1.45 -17.19 -11.93
CA HIS A 74 2.41 -16.50 -11.05
C HIS A 74 3.78 -16.36 -11.70
N ALA A 75 4.26 -17.44 -12.33
CA ALA A 75 5.55 -17.44 -13.01
C ALA A 75 5.61 -16.53 -14.25
N ALA A 76 4.45 -16.21 -14.85
CA ALA A 76 4.37 -15.44 -16.08
C ALA A 76 4.01 -13.96 -15.85
N ASP A 77 3.14 -13.66 -14.89
CA ASP A 77 2.62 -12.32 -14.62
C ASP A 77 2.01 -12.25 -13.21
N ALA A 78 2.70 -11.59 -12.30
CA ALA A 78 2.27 -11.46 -10.90
C ALA A 78 0.93 -10.71 -10.76
N ALA A 79 0.69 -9.67 -11.56
CA ALA A 79 -0.55 -8.89 -11.48
C ALA A 79 -1.76 -9.71 -11.94
N ARG A 80 -1.62 -10.48 -13.02
CA ARG A 80 -2.67 -11.42 -13.45
C ARG A 80 -2.84 -12.58 -12.47
N TRP A 81 -1.78 -12.98 -11.81
CA TRP A 81 -1.84 -14.03 -10.80
C TRP A 81 -2.66 -13.61 -9.59
N ASP A 82 -2.43 -12.43 -9.02
CA ASP A 82 -3.20 -11.92 -7.87
C ASP A 82 -4.71 -11.97 -8.17
N VAL A 83 -5.12 -11.48 -9.34
CA VAL A 83 -6.52 -11.51 -9.79
C VAL A 83 -7.05 -12.94 -9.94
N ALA A 84 -6.24 -13.87 -10.48
CA ALA A 84 -6.64 -15.26 -10.65
C ALA A 84 -6.76 -15.99 -9.30
N TYR A 85 -5.81 -15.76 -8.39
CA TYR A 85 -5.77 -16.32 -7.05
C TYR A 85 -6.95 -15.83 -6.22
N ASP A 86 -7.21 -14.52 -6.18
CA ASP A 86 -8.33 -13.97 -5.42
C ASP A 86 -9.68 -14.46 -5.97
N ARG A 87 -9.83 -14.55 -7.30
CA ARG A 87 -11.04 -15.11 -7.92
C ARG A 87 -11.23 -16.58 -7.54
N CYS A 88 -10.14 -17.34 -7.46
CA CYS A 88 -10.16 -18.73 -7.04
C CYS A 88 -10.60 -18.87 -5.57
N MET A 89 -10.09 -18.01 -4.69
CA MET A 89 -10.44 -17.95 -3.27
C MET A 89 -11.91 -17.60 -3.06
N ARG A 90 -12.41 -16.54 -3.72
CA ARG A 90 -13.82 -16.13 -3.66
C ARG A 90 -14.77 -17.21 -4.15
N ARG A 91 -14.45 -17.89 -5.26
CA ARG A 91 -15.25 -19.01 -5.79
C ARG A 91 -15.37 -20.18 -4.82
N ARG A 92 -14.41 -20.33 -3.90
CA ARG A 92 -14.43 -21.35 -2.84
C ARG A 92 -15.01 -20.83 -1.52
N GLY A 93 -15.65 -19.66 -1.55
CA GLY A 93 -16.31 -19.07 -0.38
C GLY A 93 -15.34 -18.52 0.67
N THR A 94 -14.09 -18.24 0.32
CA THR A 94 -13.14 -17.58 1.24
C THR A 94 -13.31 -16.06 1.17
N PRO A 95 -13.67 -15.38 2.27
CA PRO A 95 -13.66 -13.93 2.34
C PRO A 95 -12.25 -13.37 2.15
N MET A 96 -12.13 -12.28 1.38
CA MET A 96 -10.86 -11.62 1.11
C MET A 96 -10.86 -10.21 1.70
N TRP A 97 -9.76 -9.79 2.32
CA TRP A 97 -9.59 -8.41 2.83
C TRP A 97 -9.92 -7.35 1.78
N ALA A 98 -9.54 -7.59 0.51
CA ALA A 98 -9.82 -6.67 -0.59
C ALA A 98 -11.32 -6.39 -0.81
N ASP A 99 -12.21 -7.31 -0.43
CA ASP A 99 -13.65 -7.13 -0.55
C ASP A 99 -14.21 -6.24 0.58
N ASP A 100 -13.53 -6.20 1.72
CA ASP A 100 -13.87 -5.36 2.87
C ASP A 100 -13.38 -3.90 2.69
N MET A 101 -12.41 -3.67 1.79
CA MET A 101 -11.94 -2.32 1.46
C MET A 101 -12.91 -1.48 0.62
N GLY A 102 -14.00 -2.09 0.13
CA GLY A 102 -15.05 -1.44 -0.66
C GLY A 102 -16.35 -1.14 0.10
N GLN A 103 -16.39 -1.40 1.42
CA GLN A 103 -17.51 -1.12 2.31
C GLN A 103 -17.22 0.05 3.25
#